data_AF-A0A087ACT7-F1
#
_entry.id   AF-A0A087ACT7-F1
#
_cell.length_a   1.000
_cell.length_b   1.000
_cell.length_c   1.000
_cell.angle_alpha   90.00
_cell.angle_beta   90.00
_cell.angle_gamma   90.00
#
_symmetry.space_group_name_H-M   'P 1'
#
loop_
_entity.id
_entity.type
_entity.pdbx_description
1 polymer ?
#
loop_
_entity_poly.entity_id
_entity_poly.type
_entity_poly.pdbx_seq_one_letter_code
_entity_poly.pdbx_strand_id
1 'polypeptide(L)'
;MSVIGNKTGDAALKVASAADPAVAVSIPVRVRSNLLTVPASIKSNGLSWDREGEDSIHATGTVPAAGWTSVEYSMGLDAGTYYLGIDKPDKATFVIRTAGSNTSILSTSGTVEGHLDAGTYRIIVMLMNVEAGQQIDLTIRPMLGKIK
;
A
#
# COMPACT_ATOMS: atom_id res chain seq x y z
N MET A 1 -6.48 -36.51 -1.77
CA MET A 1 -6.75 -35.07 -1.95
C MET A 1 -5.49 -34.45 -2.53
N SER A 2 -5.57 -33.82 -3.70
CA SER A 2 -4.44 -33.09 -4.29
C SER A 2 -4.75 -31.60 -4.29
N VAL A 3 -3.79 -30.79 -3.86
CA VAL A 3 -3.80 -29.34 -4.05
C VAL A 3 -2.75 -29.06 -5.12
N ILE A 4 -3.18 -28.67 -6.31
CA ILE A 4 -2.26 -28.25 -7.37
C ILE A 4 -2.04 -26.75 -7.17
N GLY A 5 -0.82 -26.38 -6.79
CA GLY A 5 -0.43 -24.98 -6.63
C GLY A 5 -0.51 -24.23 -7.96
N ASN A 6 -1.01 -23.00 -7.89
CA ASN A 6 -1.31 -22.11 -9.02
C ASN A 6 -0.10 -21.86 -9.93
N LYS A 7 -0.36 -21.71 -11.23
CA LYS A 7 0.54 -21.01 -12.15
C LYS A 7 0.41 -19.51 -11.91
N THR A 8 1.46 -18.75 -12.18
CA THR A 8 1.39 -17.28 -12.21
C THR A 8 0.25 -16.83 -13.13
N GLY A 9 -0.79 -16.22 -12.58
CA GLY A 9 -1.97 -15.73 -13.33
C GLY A 9 -3.31 -16.39 -13.00
N ASP A 10 -3.34 -17.49 -12.24
CA ASP A 10 -4.59 -18.12 -11.82
C ASP A 10 -5.31 -17.31 -10.72
N ALA A 11 -6.60 -17.04 -10.91
CA ALA A 11 -7.45 -16.29 -9.97
C ALA A 11 -8.27 -17.19 -9.01
N ALA A 12 -8.00 -18.51 -8.99
CA ALA A 12 -8.71 -19.46 -8.13
C ALA A 12 -7.88 -20.72 -7.86
N LEU A 13 -8.00 -21.28 -6.65
CA LEU A 13 -7.56 -22.63 -6.31
C LEU A 13 -8.67 -23.61 -6.67
N LYS A 14 -8.33 -24.65 -7.43
CA LYS A 14 -9.26 -25.75 -7.74
C LYS A 14 -9.03 -26.91 -6.78
N VAL A 15 -10.09 -27.35 -6.12
CA VAL A 15 -10.09 -28.54 -5.27
C VAL A 15 -11.06 -29.54 -5.88
N ALA A 16 -10.57 -30.76 -6.16
CA ALA A 16 -11.38 -31.84 -6.71
C ALA A 16 -11.14 -33.14 -5.95
N SER A 17 -12.18 -33.95 -5.83
CA SER A 17 -12.04 -35.32 -5.33
C SER A 17 -11.34 -36.20 -6.38
N ALA A 18 -10.37 -36.99 -5.92
CA ALA A 18 -9.71 -37.98 -6.78
C ALA A 18 -10.61 -39.21 -7.04
N ALA A 19 -11.62 -39.43 -6.21
CA ALA A 19 -12.53 -40.58 -6.30
C ALA A 19 -13.83 -40.25 -7.05
N ASP A 20 -14.22 -38.97 -7.10
CA ASP A 20 -15.40 -38.51 -7.84
C ASP A 20 -15.13 -37.13 -8.47
N PRO A 21 -14.84 -37.07 -9.78
CA PRO A 21 -14.56 -35.82 -10.48
C PRO A 21 -15.73 -34.83 -10.52
N ALA A 22 -16.96 -35.27 -10.25
CA ALA A 22 -18.13 -34.39 -10.17
C ALA A 22 -18.11 -33.52 -8.90
N VAL A 23 -17.36 -33.93 -7.88
CA VAL A 23 -17.14 -33.15 -6.66
C VAL A 23 -15.90 -32.27 -6.84
N ALA A 24 -16.13 -31.07 -7.37
CA ALA A 24 -15.11 -30.03 -7.53
C ALA A 24 -15.61 -28.68 -7.04
N VAL A 25 -14.72 -27.91 -6.41
CA VAL A 25 -14.95 -26.51 -6.02
C VAL A 25 -13.82 -25.63 -6.54
N SER A 26 -14.19 -24.43 -7.01
CA SER A 26 -13.24 -23.38 -7.35
C SER A 26 -13.31 -22.31 -6.27
N ILE A 27 -12.20 -22.12 -5.55
CA ILE A 27 -12.07 -21.10 -4.50
C ILE A 27 -11.36 -19.90 -5.12
N PRO A 28 -12.01 -18.74 -5.27
CA PRO A 28 -11.33 -17.57 -5.82
C PRO A 28 -10.16 -17.15 -4.92
N VAL A 29 -9.01 -16.89 -5.54
CA VAL A 29 -7.80 -16.39 -4.89
C VAL A 29 -7.43 -15.06 -5.51
N ARG A 30 -7.37 -14.03 -4.68
CA ARG A 30 -6.78 -12.75 -5.06
C ARG A 30 -5.35 -12.69 -4.52
N VAL A 31 -4.38 -12.79 -5.42
CA VAL A 31 -2.98 -12.49 -5.08
C VAL A 31 -2.81 -10.97 -5.16
N ARG A 32 -2.60 -10.34 -4.01
CA ARG A 32 -2.30 -8.91 -3.89
C ARG A 32 -0.78 -8.75 -3.88
N SER A 33 -0.21 -8.26 -4.98
CA SER A 33 1.19 -7.79 -4.98
C SER A 33 1.17 -6.33 -4.56
N ASN A 34 1.95 -5.98 -3.54
CA ASN A 34 2.23 -4.58 -3.28
C ASN A 34 3.22 -4.08 -4.34
N LEU A 35 2.83 -3.04 -5.07
CA LEU A 35 3.64 -2.41 -6.11
C LEU A 35 4.43 -1.22 -5.56
N LEU A 36 4.26 -0.89 -4.28
CA LEU A 36 4.99 0.21 -3.66
C LEU A 36 6.46 -0.13 -3.53
N THR A 37 7.28 0.69 -4.17
CA THR A 37 8.72 0.71 -3.90
C THR A 37 8.99 1.78 -2.86
N VAL A 38 9.12 1.35 -1.61
CA VAL A 38 9.43 2.25 -0.50
C VAL A 38 10.90 2.69 -0.57
N PRO A 39 11.21 4.01 -0.47
CA PRO A 39 12.58 4.50 -0.41
C PRO A 39 13.31 3.99 0.84
N ALA A 40 14.62 3.76 0.74
CA ALA A 40 15.39 3.14 1.83
C ALA A 40 15.38 3.96 3.13
N SER A 41 15.55 5.28 3.04
CA SER A 41 15.47 6.19 4.18
C SER A 41 15.23 7.62 3.69
N ILE A 42 14.29 8.33 4.30
CA ILE A 42 14.06 9.76 4.07
C ILE A 42 13.92 10.48 5.42
N LYS A 43 14.52 11.66 5.56
CA LYS A 43 14.36 12.51 6.74
C LYS A 43 13.38 13.64 6.43
N SER A 44 12.38 13.86 7.29
CA SER A 44 11.39 14.92 7.13
C SER A 44 10.80 15.34 8.48
N ASN A 45 10.74 16.64 8.75
CA ASN A 45 10.20 17.25 9.97
C ASN A 45 10.62 16.56 11.28
N GLY A 46 11.93 16.34 11.47
CA GLY A 46 12.47 15.68 12.68
C GLY A 46 12.23 14.17 12.77
N LEU A 47 11.58 13.58 11.76
CA LEU A 47 11.37 12.14 11.64
C LEU A 47 12.27 11.51 10.59
N SER A 48 12.59 10.24 10.83
CA SER A 48 13.17 9.29 9.91
C SER A 48 12.06 8.39 9.39
N TRP A 49 12.02 8.20 8.08
CA TRP A 49 11.08 7.32 7.40
C TRP A 49 11.90 6.26 6.71
N ASP A 50 12.07 5.14 7.40
CA ASP A 50 12.97 4.08 6.99
C ASP A 50 12.16 2.92 6.43
N ARG A 51 12.68 2.30 5.37
CA ARG A 51 12.06 1.07 4.85
C ARG A 51 12.20 -0.04 5.88
N GLU A 52 11.08 -0.63 6.27
CA GLU A 52 11.04 -1.79 7.16
C GLU A 52 10.43 -2.97 6.38
N GLY A 53 11.29 -3.80 5.80
CA GLY A 53 10.85 -4.88 4.89
C GLY A 53 10.34 -4.38 3.53
N GLU A 54 9.67 -5.25 2.76
CA GLU A 54 9.34 -4.90 1.38
C GLU A 54 8.23 -3.84 1.27
N ASP A 55 7.30 -3.84 2.22
CA ASP A 55 5.98 -3.21 2.11
C ASP A 55 5.65 -2.23 3.24
N SER A 56 6.62 -1.86 4.07
CA SER A 56 6.36 -0.99 5.22
C SER A 56 7.41 0.09 5.44
N ILE A 57 6.95 1.16 6.08
CA ILE A 57 7.74 2.34 6.42
C ILE A 57 7.68 2.51 7.93
N HIS A 58 8.84 2.57 8.55
CA HIS A 58 8.98 2.87 9.96
C HIS A 58 9.30 4.35 10.14
N ALA A 59 8.38 5.08 10.78
CA ALA A 59 8.54 6.48 11.12
C ALA A 59 9.07 6.60 12.56
N THR A 60 10.24 7.19 12.75
CA THR A 60 10.84 7.39 14.08
C THR A 60 11.42 8.77 14.28
N GLY A 61 11.30 9.30 15.49
CA GLY A 61 11.96 10.54 15.88
C GLY A 61 11.08 11.43 16.75
N THR A 62 11.43 12.71 16.82
CA THR A 62 10.70 13.69 17.62
C THR A 62 10.25 14.82 16.71
N VAL A 63 8.94 15.08 16.72
CA VAL A 63 8.33 16.13 15.92
C VAL A 63 8.69 17.49 16.52
N PRO A 64 9.34 18.40 15.79
CA PRO A 64 9.79 19.69 16.34
C PRO A 64 8.65 20.70 16.47
N ALA A 65 7.60 20.61 15.65
CA ALA A 65 6.45 21.52 15.66
C ALA A 65 5.15 20.78 15.35
N ALA A 66 4.05 21.22 15.99
CA ALA A 66 2.73 20.63 15.78
C ALA A 66 2.22 20.86 14.36
N GLY A 67 1.45 19.92 13.82
CA GLY A 67 0.85 20.03 12.49
C GLY A 67 0.78 18.69 11.77
N TRP A 68 1.25 18.68 10.53
CA TRP A 68 1.37 17.48 9.70
C TRP A 68 2.81 17.26 9.29
N THR A 69 3.18 16.00 9.05
CA THR A 69 4.48 15.60 8.50
C THR A 69 4.27 14.53 7.46
N SER A 70 5.15 14.47 6.46
CA SER A 70 5.02 13.51 5.37
C SER A 70 6.35 13.08 4.80
N VAL A 71 6.33 11.91 4.16
CA VAL A 71 7.33 11.48 3.19
C VAL A 71 6.68 11.43 1.81
N GLU A 72 7.40 11.95 0.81
CA GLU A 72 6.97 11.98 -0.59
C GLU A 72 8.04 11.35 -1.48
N TYR A 73 7.63 10.50 -2.42
CA TYR A 73 8.52 9.93 -3.43
C TYR A 73 7.79 9.66 -4.75
N SER A 74 8.54 9.59 -5.84
CA SER A 74 8.00 9.38 -7.18
C SER A 74 8.00 7.91 -7.59
N MET A 75 6.98 7.49 -8.31
CA MET A 75 6.87 6.14 -8.86
C MET A 75 6.20 6.17 -10.24
N GLY A 76 6.74 5.40 -11.19
CA GLY A 76 6.11 5.20 -12.51
C GLY A 76 5.03 4.13 -12.42
N LEU A 77 3.86 4.39 -12.99
CA LEU A 77 2.74 3.45 -13.07
C LEU A 77 2.24 3.35 -14.50
N ASP A 78 1.89 2.13 -14.92
CA ASP A 78 1.17 1.88 -16.16
C ASP A 78 -0.32 2.24 -16.02
N ALA A 79 -1.00 2.43 -17.14
CA ALA A 79 -2.45 2.63 -17.12
C ALA A 79 -3.18 1.40 -16.55
N GLY A 80 -4.21 1.62 -15.74
CA GLY A 80 -5.09 0.56 -15.23
C GLY A 80 -5.86 0.96 -13.98
N THR A 81 -6.64 0.01 -13.46
CA THR A 81 -7.34 0.19 -12.18
C THR A 81 -6.46 -0.31 -11.05
N TYR A 82 -6.30 0.52 -10.02
CA TYR A 82 -5.49 0.24 -8.85
C TYR A 82 -6.34 0.28 -7.59
N TYR A 83 -5.95 -0.51 -6.60
CA TYR A 83 -6.41 -0.34 -5.23
C TYR A 83 -5.30 0.28 -4.39
N LEU A 84 -5.69 1.16 -3.49
CA LEU A 84 -4.83 1.85 -2.54
C LEU A 84 -5.35 1.57 -1.14
N GLY A 85 -4.46 1.25 -0.21
CA GLY A 85 -4.84 1.10 1.18
C GLY A 85 -3.73 1.48 2.13
N ILE A 86 -4.10 1.65 3.38
CA ILE A 86 -3.18 1.81 4.50
C ILE A 86 -3.71 0.97 5.65
N ASP A 87 -2.90 0.03 6.13
CA ASP A 87 -3.21 -0.66 7.38
C ASP A 87 -2.73 0.22 8.55
N LYS A 88 -3.66 0.56 9.43
CA LYS A 88 -3.59 1.75 10.30
C LYS A 88 -3.10 1.40 11.70
N PRO A 89 -2.14 2.17 12.22
CA PRO A 89 -2.14 2.64 13.60
C PRO A 89 -2.58 4.11 13.69
N ASP A 90 -3.11 4.55 14.84
CA ASP A 90 -3.78 5.85 15.00
C ASP A 90 -2.94 7.06 14.51
N LYS A 91 -3.64 8.05 13.92
CA LYS A 91 -3.11 9.34 13.39
C LYS A 91 -2.40 9.35 12.01
N ALA A 92 -2.23 8.21 11.31
CA ALA A 92 -1.66 8.18 9.95
C ALA A 92 -2.70 8.31 8.82
N THR A 93 -2.36 9.04 7.75
CA THR A 93 -3.14 9.22 6.51
C THR A 93 -2.26 8.89 5.30
N PHE A 94 -2.75 8.09 4.35
CA PHE A 94 -2.01 7.77 3.11
C PHE A 94 -2.64 8.45 1.90
N VAL A 95 -1.82 9.17 1.13
CA VAL A 95 -2.24 9.93 -0.04
C VAL A 95 -1.41 9.50 -1.24
N ILE A 96 -2.06 9.09 -2.33
CA ILE A 96 -1.38 9.04 -3.64
C ILE A 96 -1.89 10.20 -4.48
N ARG A 97 -0.96 11.03 -4.95
CA ARG A 97 -1.26 12.17 -5.80
C ARG A 97 -0.57 11.98 -7.15
N THR A 98 -1.29 12.17 -8.24
CA THR A 98 -0.64 12.30 -9.56
C THR A 98 0.38 13.45 -9.52
N ALA A 99 1.59 13.25 -10.05
CA ALA A 99 2.53 14.36 -10.15
C ALA A 99 1.93 15.44 -11.09
N GLY A 100 1.83 16.68 -10.61
CA GLY A 100 1.36 17.81 -11.42
C GLY A 100 -0.15 17.96 -11.60
N SER A 101 -0.99 17.14 -10.94
CA SER A 101 -2.46 17.30 -10.97
C SER A 101 -3.07 17.35 -9.56
N ASN A 102 -4.27 17.94 -9.46
CA ASN A 102 -5.08 17.93 -8.23
C ASN A 102 -5.87 16.63 -8.05
N THR A 103 -5.77 15.69 -8.99
CA THR A 103 -6.37 14.36 -8.89
C THR A 103 -5.56 13.55 -7.88
N SER A 104 -6.19 13.20 -6.76
CA SER A 104 -5.60 12.38 -5.71
C SER A 104 -6.55 11.23 -5.41
N ILE A 105 -5.99 10.04 -5.20
CA ILE A 105 -6.71 8.95 -4.56
C ILE A 105 -6.21 8.94 -3.12
N LEU A 106 -7.12 9.25 -2.20
CA LEU A 106 -6.84 9.34 -0.77
C LEU A 106 -7.42 8.12 -0.07
N SER A 107 -6.65 7.48 0.81
CA SER A 107 -7.19 6.51 1.76
C SER A 107 -6.80 6.92 3.18
N THR A 108 -7.79 7.29 3.97
CA THR A 108 -7.66 7.60 5.41
C THR A 108 -7.95 6.38 6.29
N SER A 109 -8.57 5.35 5.72
CA SER A 109 -8.80 4.03 6.34
C SER A 109 -9.27 3.03 5.29
N GLY A 110 -8.74 1.81 5.31
CA GLY A 110 -9.20 0.74 4.42
C GLY A 110 -8.66 0.86 2.99
N THR A 111 -9.39 0.30 2.03
CA THR A 111 -8.98 0.22 0.62
C THR A 111 -9.89 1.06 -0.28
N VAL A 112 -9.30 1.85 -1.17
CA VAL A 112 -10.00 2.64 -2.20
C VAL A 112 -9.51 2.18 -3.57
N GLU A 113 -10.42 2.09 -4.53
CA GLU A 113 -10.08 1.74 -5.91
C GLU A 113 -10.18 2.98 -6.82
N GLY A 114 -9.32 3.05 -7.82
CA GLY A 114 -9.36 4.12 -8.81
C GLY A 114 -8.61 3.78 -10.08
N HIS A 115 -9.06 4.38 -11.18
CA HIS A 115 -8.39 4.28 -12.46
C HIS A 115 -7.26 5.30 -12.56
N LEU A 116 -6.10 4.86 -13.00
CA LEU A 116 -4.90 5.67 -13.20
C LEU A 116 -4.43 5.53 -14.65
N ASP A 117 -4.09 6.65 -15.29
CA ASP A 117 -3.41 6.65 -16.58
C ASP A 117 -1.92 6.32 -16.41
N ALA A 118 -1.24 5.98 -17.51
CA ALA A 118 0.20 5.76 -17.47
C ALA A 118 0.93 7.08 -17.16
N GLY A 119 1.86 7.06 -16.21
CA GLY A 119 2.63 8.26 -15.85
C GLY A 119 3.43 8.15 -14.56
N THR A 120 4.03 9.27 -14.15
CA THR A 120 4.77 9.38 -12.88
C THR A 120 3.85 9.95 -11.81
N TYR A 121 3.76 9.25 -10.69
CA TYR A 121 2.91 9.59 -9.54
C TYR A 121 3.78 9.96 -8.33
N ARG A 122 3.27 10.87 -7.50
CA ARG A 122 3.83 11.18 -6.18
C ARG A 122 3.09 10.39 -5.13
N ILE A 123 3.81 9.52 -4.45
CA ILE A 123 3.31 8.75 -3.32
C ILE A 123 3.63 9.55 -2.06
N ILE A 124 2.61 9.81 -1.23
CA ILE A 124 2.74 10.63 -0.04
C ILE A 124 2.17 9.86 1.16
N VAL A 125 3.01 9.58 2.15
CA VAL A 125 2.56 9.04 3.45
C VAL A 125 2.59 10.20 4.44
N MET A 126 1.47 10.47 5.10
CA MET A 126 1.32 11.62 6.01
C MET A 126 0.95 11.16 7.42
N LEU A 127 1.49 11.82 8.44
CA LEU A 127 0.97 11.79 9.80
C LEU A 127 0.27 13.13 10.06
N MET A 128 -0.98 13.08 10.49
CA MET A 128 -1.78 14.27 10.78
C MET A 128 -1.90 14.48 12.28
N ASN A 129 -2.08 15.74 12.69
CA ASN A 129 -2.29 16.13 14.09
C ASN A 129 -1.18 15.63 15.02
N VAL A 130 0.07 15.75 14.55
CA VAL A 130 1.24 15.52 15.41
C VAL A 130 1.45 16.74 16.30
N GLU A 131 1.93 16.52 17.51
CA GLU A 131 2.18 17.57 18.50
C GLU A 131 3.67 17.93 18.55
N ALA A 132 3.98 19.17 18.92
CA ALA A 132 5.37 19.58 19.13
C ALA A 132 5.98 18.80 20.31
N GLY A 133 7.18 18.25 20.13
CA GLY A 133 7.85 17.38 21.09
C GLY A 133 7.32 15.94 21.12
N GLN A 134 6.32 15.60 20.30
CA GLN A 134 5.79 14.24 20.25
C GLN A 134 6.85 13.28 19.72
N GLN A 135 7.10 12.20 20.48
CA GLN A 135 7.89 11.08 20.01
C GLN A 135 7.03 10.17 19.12
N ILE A 136 7.54 9.87 17.93
CA ILE A 136 6.93 8.97 16.96
C ILE A 136 7.80 7.72 16.87
N ASP A 137 7.16 6.57 16.93
CA ASP A 137 7.71 5.24 16.70
C ASP A 137 6.55 4.40 16.14
N LEU A 138 6.48 4.31 14.80
CA LEU A 138 5.29 3.83 14.10
C LEU A 138 5.64 3.10 12.81
N THR A 139 5.14 1.88 12.65
CA THR A 139 5.21 1.17 11.38
C THR A 139 3.92 1.37 10.59
N ILE A 140 4.06 1.84 9.35
CA ILE A 140 2.97 2.14 8.42
C ILE A 140 3.07 1.18 7.24
N ARG A 141 1.93 0.57 6.85
CA ARG A 141 1.87 -0.41 5.75
C ARG A 141 1.00 0.12 4.62
N PRO A 142 1.54 1.00 3.76
CA PRO A 142 0.83 1.42 2.58
C PRO A 142 0.76 0.25 1.58
N MET A 143 -0.36 0.15 0.89
CA MET A 143 -0.62 -0.85 -0.14
C MET A 143 -1.01 -0.15 -1.44
N LEU A 144 -0.37 -0.54 -2.53
CA LEU A 144 -0.82 -0.25 -3.89
C LEU A 144 -0.80 -1.56 -4.66
N GLY A 145 -1.88 -1.90 -5.34
CA GLY A 145 -1.84 -3.02 -6.27
C GLY A 145 -2.70 -2.75 -7.49
N LYS A 146 -2.28 -3.30 -8.63
CA LYS A 146 -3.04 -3.26 -9.87
C LYS A 146 -4.12 -4.35 -9.83
N ILE A 147 -5.37 -3.96 -10.08
CA ILE A 147 -6.47 -4.89 -10.26
C ILE A 147 -6.34 -5.47 -11.67
N LYS A 148 -6.23 -6.79 -11.75
CA LYS A 148 -6.20 -7.54 -13.01
C LYS A 148 -7.60 -7.91 -13.46
#